data_AF-A0A1I2FC52-F1
#
_entry.id   AF-A0A1I2FC52-F1
#
_cell.length_a   1.000
_cell.length_b   1.000
_cell.length_c   1.000
_cell.angle_alpha   90.00
_cell.angle_beta   90.00
_cell.angle_gamma   90.00
#
_symmetry.space_group_name_H-M   'P 1'
#
loop_
_entity.id
_entity.type
_entity.pdbx_description
1 polymer ?
#
loop_
_entity_poly.entity_id
_entity_poly.type
_entity_poly.pdbx_seq_one_letter_code
_entity_poly.pdbx_strand_id
1 'polypeptide(L)'
;MGMFGDWFIMLVAGAFLLFWAYRGLYRWLHQPVSVNRLTLGKGGELAEDDENILFLERSGYEVVSGKHRVPVGIELDGQTLNSRLYIDYIAEQDGKMYIVKTARERMPMDWTGSGVRDRLLVYSLLLPECTGVLFVDVKEQVIRRIIFHISD
;
A
#
# COMPACT_ATOMS: atom_id res chain seq x y z
N MET A 1 -1.30 57.88 -16.25
CA MET A 1 -0.75 56.51 -16.36
C MET A 1 -1.23 55.75 -15.12
N GLY A 2 -2.19 54.82 -15.19
CA GLY A 2 -2.56 54.08 -13.97
C GLY A 2 -3.78 53.17 -14.04
N MET A 3 -4.85 53.54 -14.75
CA MET A 3 -6.12 52.79 -14.65
C MET A 3 -6.17 51.54 -15.55
N PHE A 4 -5.62 51.62 -16.77
CA PHE A 4 -5.59 50.49 -17.71
C PHE A 4 -4.58 49.40 -17.33
N GLY A 5 -3.43 49.79 -16.75
CA GLY A 5 -2.42 48.85 -16.30
C GLY A 5 -2.91 48.03 -15.11
N ASP A 6 -3.55 48.68 -14.15
CA ASP A 6 -4.08 48.03 -12.95
C ASP A 6 -5.22 47.07 -13.27
N TRP A 7 -6.13 47.46 -14.19
CA TRP A 7 -7.18 46.56 -14.68
C TRP A 7 -6.63 45.35 -15.44
N PHE A 8 -5.59 45.53 -16.26
CA PHE A 8 -4.94 44.42 -16.97
C PHE A 8 -4.25 43.45 -16.00
N ILE A 9 -3.55 43.98 -14.99
CA ILE A 9 -2.89 43.17 -13.95
C ILE A 9 -3.94 42.38 -13.16
N MET A 10 -5.06 43.01 -12.81
CA MET A 10 -6.14 42.36 -12.06
C MET A 10 -6.82 41.24 -12.88
N LEU A 11 -6.97 41.44 -14.19
CA LEU A 11 -7.50 40.42 -15.11
C LEU A 11 -6.55 39.23 -15.23
N VAL A 12 -5.26 39.47 -15.43
CA VAL A 12 -4.24 38.42 -15.53
C VAL A 12 -4.13 37.64 -14.22
N ALA A 13 -4.12 38.33 -13.07
CA ALA A 13 -4.09 37.69 -11.76
C ALA A 13 -5.34 36.83 -11.50
N GLY A 14 -6.53 37.33 -11.87
CA GLY A 14 -7.78 36.59 -11.77
C GLY A 14 -7.81 35.33 -12.63
N ALA A 15 -7.32 35.43 -13.88
CA ALA A 15 -7.18 34.28 -14.77
C ALA A 15 -6.19 33.24 -14.22
N PHE A 16 -5.08 33.69 -13.63
CA PHE A 16 -4.10 32.80 -13.01
C PHE A 16 -4.68 32.07 -11.80
N LEU A 17 -5.42 32.77 -10.93
CA LEU A 17 -6.11 32.18 -9.79
C LEU A 17 -7.16 31.18 -10.21
N LEU A 18 -7.97 31.50 -11.23
CA LEU A 18 -8.96 30.59 -11.80
C LEU A 18 -8.30 29.35 -12.40
N PHE A 19 -7.18 29.50 -13.11
CA PHE A 19 -6.42 28.38 -13.66
C PHE A 19 -5.84 27.49 -12.55
N TRP A 20 -5.30 28.10 -11.48
CA TRP A 20 -4.77 27.36 -10.33
C TRP A 20 -5.87 26.63 -9.57
N ALA A 21 -6.99 27.29 -9.31
CA ALA A 21 -8.16 26.72 -8.67
C ALA A 21 -8.75 25.58 -9.52
N TYR A 22 -8.87 25.78 -10.84
CA TYR A 22 -9.32 24.75 -11.77
C TYR A 22 -8.35 23.57 -11.78
N ARG A 23 -7.04 23.79 -11.85
CA ARG A 23 -6.03 22.71 -11.81
C ARG A 23 -6.05 21.95 -10.49
N GLY A 24 -6.22 22.65 -9.36
CA GLY A 24 -6.35 22.06 -8.03
C GLY A 24 -7.60 21.22 -7.92
N LEU A 25 -8.74 21.77 -8.34
CA LEU A 25 -10.04 21.09 -8.37
C LEU A 25 -10.02 19.89 -9.32
N TYR A 26 -9.41 20.02 -10.50
CA TYR A 26 -9.27 18.94 -11.48
C TYR A 26 -8.40 17.81 -10.94
N ARG A 27 -7.27 18.13 -10.30
CA ARG A 27 -6.45 17.12 -9.59
C ARG A 27 -7.21 16.47 -8.44
N TRP A 28 -8.01 17.22 -7.70
CA TRP A 28 -8.80 16.69 -6.59
C TRP A 28 -9.96 15.81 -7.06
N LEU A 29 -10.66 16.22 -8.12
CA LEU A 29 -11.80 15.50 -8.71
C LEU A 29 -11.37 14.22 -9.45
N HIS A 30 -10.20 14.25 -10.10
CA HIS A 30 -9.61 13.08 -10.77
C HIS A 30 -8.62 12.30 -9.89
N GLN A 31 -8.52 12.60 -8.59
CA GLN A 31 -8.00 11.59 -7.66
C GLN A 31 -9.04 10.46 -7.65
N PRO A 32 -8.67 9.21 -7.98
CA PRO A 32 -9.61 8.11 -8.01
C PRO A 32 -10.32 8.06 -6.65
N VAL A 33 -11.65 8.20 -6.71
CA VAL A 33 -12.58 8.10 -5.58
C VAL A 33 -12.07 6.99 -4.67
N SER A 34 -11.63 7.41 -3.48
CA SER A 34 -11.06 6.60 -2.41
C SER A 34 -11.36 5.11 -2.56
N VAL A 35 -10.44 4.36 -3.17
CA VAL A 35 -10.29 2.95 -2.84
C VAL A 35 -10.28 2.91 -1.33
N ASN A 36 -11.26 2.23 -0.74
CA ASN A 36 -11.58 2.23 0.68
C ASN A 36 -10.26 2.01 1.45
N ARG A 37 -9.60 3.11 1.86
CA ARG A 37 -8.20 3.04 2.28
C ARG A 37 -8.23 2.30 3.58
N LEU A 38 -7.71 1.07 3.56
CA LEU A 38 -7.65 0.27 4.76
C LEU A 38 -6.66 0.97 5.69
N THR A 39 -7.17 1.69 6.68
CA THR A 39 -6.34 2.16 7.77
C THR A 39 -6.03 0.96 8.64
N LEU A 40 -4.82 0.43 8.52
CA LEU A 40 -4.32 -0.54 9.47
C LEU A 40 -4.39 0.09 10.88
N GLY A 41 -4.97 -0.63 11.83
CA GLY A 41 -4.94 -0.22 13.24
C GLY A 41 -3.52 -0.29 13.81
N LYS A 42 -3.38 -0.29 15.14
CA LYS A 42 -2.06 -0.37 15.78
C LYS A 42 -1.30 -1.70 15.53
N GLY A 43 -1.91 -2.68 14.87
CA GLY A 43 -1.35 -4.01 14.68
C GLY A 43 -1.33 -4.83 15.96
N GLY A 44 -0.99 -6.11 15.85
CA GLY A 44 -0.63 -6.93 17.00
C GLY A 44 0.70 -6.48 17.61
N GLU A 45 0.93 -6.85 18.87
CA GLU A 45 2.21 -6.60 19.54
C GLU A 45 3.35 -7.28 18.78
N LEU A 46 4.47 -6.56 18.65
CA LEU A 46 5.72 -7.08 18.10
C LEU A 46 6.39 -7.91 19.19
N ALA A 47 6.59 -9.19 18.93
CA ALA A 47 7.43 -10.03 19.77
C ALA A 47 8.89 -9.82 19.35
N GLU A 48 9.70 -9.19 20.22
CA GLU A 48 11.10 -8.85 19.92
C GLU A 48 11.97 -10.09 19.60
N ASP A 49 11.53 -11.28 20.00
CA ASP A 49 12.19 -12.57 19.77
C ASP A 49 11.73 -13.31 18.50
N ASP A 50 10.89 -12.69 17.67
CA ASP A 50 10.42 -13.31 16.42
C ASP A 50 11.56 -13.42 15.39
N GLU A 51 11.88 -14.65 14.99
CA GLU A 51 12.94 -14.95 14.02
C GLU A 51 12.76 -14.20 12.68
N ASN A 52 11.52 -13.93 12.26
CA ASN A 52 11.24 -13.19 11.02
C ASN A 52 11.61 -11.72 11.16
N ILE A 53 11.35 -11.11 12.32
CA ILE A 53 11.70 -9.71 12.62
C ILE A 53 13.22 -9.58 12.64
N LEU A 54 13.90 -10.46 13.40
CA LEU A 54 15.35 -10.46 13.49
C LEU A 54 16.01 -10.64 12.11
N PHE A 55 15.44 -11.50 11.25
CA PHE A 55 15.97 -11.71 9.91
C PHE A 55 15.77 -10.49 8.99
N LEU A 56 14.61 -9.82 9.09
CA LEU A 56 14.34 -8.57 8.38
C LEU A 56 15.32 -7.45 8.81
N GLU A 57 15.49 -7.26 10.12
CA GLU A 57 16.38 -6.25 10.70
C GLU A 57 17.84 -6.47 10.31
N ARG A 58 18.32 -7.71 10.39
CA ARG A 58 19.67 -8.08 9.91
C ARG A 58 19.85 -7.84 8.42
N SER A 59 18.77 -7.86 7.65
CA SER A 59 18.75 -7.58 6.22
C SER A 59 18.54 -6.09 5.89
N GLY A 60 18.49 -5.23 6.90
CA GLY A 60 18.38 -3.77 6.77
C GLY A 60 16.94 -3.26 6.60
N TYR A 61 15.94 -4.02 7.05
CA TYR A 61 14.54 -3.59 7.14
C TYR A 61 14.16 -3.26 8.58
N GLU A 62 13.47 -2.15 8.81
CA GLU A 62 12.89 -1.83 10.12
C GLU A 62 11.44 -2.32 10.19
N VAL A 63 11.07 -3.09 11.20
CA VAL A 63 9.68 -3.56 11.35
C VAL A 63 8.86 -2.53 12.14
N VAL A 64 8.02 -1.78 11.43
CA VAL A 64 7.27 -0.65 12.01
C VAL A 64 5.88 -1.04 12.52
N SER A 65 5.37 -2.21 12.13
CA SER A 65 4.06 -2.67 12.57
C SER A 65 3.96 -4.19 12.59
N GLY A 66 3.32 -4.71 13.63
CA GLY A 66 3.11 -6.14 13.81
C GLY A 66 1.98 -6.70 12.94
N LYS A 67 1.49 -7.87 13.34
CA LYS A 67 0.52 -8.63 12.57
C LYS A 67 -0.84 -7.96 12.52
N HIS A 68 -1.39 -7.80 11.33
CA HIS A 68 -2.75 -7.29 11.12
C HIS A 68 -3.67 -8.39 10.63
N ARG A 69 -4.87 -8.43 11.22
CA ARG A 69 -5.98 -9.24 10.74
C ARG A 69 -7.00 -8.33 10.06
N VAL A 70 -7.20 -8.52 8.77
CA VAL A 70 -8.16 -7.77 7.97
C VAL A 70 -9.39 -8.64 7.75
N PRO A 71 -10.55 -8.36 8.39
CA PRO A 71 -11.77 -9.12 8.15
C PRO A 71 -12.32 -8.81 6.75
N VAL A 72 -12.81 -9.84 6.06
CA VAL A 72 -13.44 -9.71 4.74
C VAL A 72 -14.82 -10.33 4.81
N GLY A 73 -15.85 -9.51 4.82
CA GLY A 73 -17.24 -9.95 4.65
C GLY A 73 -17.53 -10.14 3.16
N ILE A 74 -18.20 -11.23 2.82
CA ILE A 74 -18.53 -11.59 1.43
C ILE A 74 -20.01 -11.94 1.42
N GLU A 75 -20.77 -11.36 0.50
CA GLU A 75 -22.13 -11.81 0.20
C GLU A 75 -22.09 -12.66 -1.06
N LEU A 76 -22.59 -13.90 -0.96
CA LEU A 76 -22.65 -14.84 -2.05
C LEU A 76 -24.08 -15.36 -2.16
N ASP A 77 -24.80 -14.93 -3.20
CA ASP A 77 -26.18 -15.34 -3.48
C ASP A 77 -27.12 -15.20 -2.26
N GLY A 78 -27.03 -14.08 -1.55
CA GLY A 78 -27.82 -13.79 -0.34
C GLY A 78 -27.31 -14.48 0.94
N GLN A 79 -26.23 -15.27 0.86
CA GLN A 79 -25.56 -15.84 2.04
C GLN A 79 -24.36 -14.99 2.44
N THR A 80 -24.24 -14.69 3.73
CA THR A 80 -23.06 -14.01 4.27
C THR A 80 -21.95 -15.02 4.58
N LEU A 81 -20.83 -14.89 3.88
CA LEU A 81 -19.59 -15.59 4.14
C LEU A 81 -18.61 -14.65 4.84
N ASN A 82 -17.79 -15.21 5.72
CA ASN A 82 -16.76 -14.47 6.43
C ASN A 82 -15.39 -15.07 6.12
N SER A 83 -14.48 -14.20 5.70
CA SER A 83 -13.07 -14.52 5.47
C SER A 83 -12.18 -13.49 6.15
N ARG A 84 -10.88 -13.67 6.00
CA ARG A 84 -9.88 -12.76 6.57
C ARG A 84 -8.57 -12.86 5.80
N LEU A 85 -7.93 -11.70 5.63
CA LEU A 85 -6.55 -11.61 5.19
C LEU A 85 -5.67 -11.34 6.40
N TYR A 86 -4.41 -11.77 6.29
CA TYR A 86 -3.40 -11.51 7.31
C TYR A 86 -2.23 -10.79 6.65
N ILE A 87 -1.80 -9.69 7.25
CA ILE A 87 -0.52 -9.07 6.97
C ILE A 87 0.36 -9.43 8.14
N ASP A 88 1.49 -10.10 7.90
CA ASP A 88 2.29 -10.63 9.01
C ASP A 88 3.06 -9.51 9.70
N TYR A 89 3.64 -8.57 8.92
CA TYR A 89 4.24 -7.33 9.42
C TYR A 89 4.16 -6.22 8.35
N ILE A 90 4.46 -4.99 8.75
CA ILE A 90 4.85 -3.91 7.85
C ILE A 90 6.31 -3.57 8.14
N ALA A 91 7.13 -3.49 7.11
CA ALA A 91 8.54 -3.15 7.21
C ALA A 91 8.88 -1.92 6.37
N GLU A 92 9.85 -1.14 6.80
CA GLU A 92 10.38 0.02 6.12
C GLU A 92 11.85 -0.22 5.74
N GLN A 93 12.24 0.26 4.55
CA GLN A 93 13.64 0.38 4.15
C GLN A 93 13.80 1.60 3.25
N ASP A 94 14.75 2.48 3.57
CA ASP A 94 15.04 3.70 2.82
C ASP A 94 13.79 4.60 2.58
N GLY A 95 12.93 4.76 3.59
CA GLY A 95 11.70 5.54 3.47
C GLY A 95 10.59 4.88 2.65
N LYS A 96 10.76 3.62 2.26
CA LYS A 96 9.76 2.85 1.50
C LYS A 96 9.14 1.78 2.38
N MET A 97 7.82 1.75 2.38
CA MET A 97 7.01 0.79 3.12
C MET A 97 6.80 -0.48 2.30
N TYR A 98 6.84 -1.62 2.98
CA TYR A 98 6.61 -2.94 2.40
C TYR A 98 5.70 -3.78 3.27
N ILE A 99 4.83 -4.54 2.60
CA ILE A 99 3.98 -5.53 3.26
C ILE A 99 4.78 -6.82 3.43
N VAL A 100 4.85 -7.37 4.63
CA VAL A 100 5.57 -8.62 4.87
C VAL A 100 4.62 -9.81 4.89
N LYS A 101 4.98 -10.85 4.13
CA LYS A 101 4.34 -12.17 4.13
C LYS A 101 5.39 -13.24 4.43
N THR A 102 5.18 -14.00 5.50
CA THR A 102 6.11 -15.08 5.88
C THR A 102 5.76 -16.39 5.17
N ALA A 103 6.79 -17.17 4.84
CA ALA A 103 6.65 -18.51 4.28
C ALA A 103 5.94 -19.45 5.28
N ARG A 104 5.12 -20.37 4.74
CA ARG A 104 4.38 -21.35 5.54
C ARG A 104 4.50 -22.71 4.88
N GLU A 105 5.00 -23.71 5.61
CA GLU A 105 5.23 -25.06 5.07
C GLU A 105 4.00 -25.67 4.40
N ARG A 106 2.84 -25.54 5.05
CA ARG A 106 1.56 -26.08 4.55
C ARG A 106 1.01 -25.40 3.29
N MET A 107 1.59 -24.28 2.87
CA MET A 107 1.16 -23.53 1.68
C MET A 107 2.39 -22.93 0.99
N PRO A 108 3.16 -23.76 0.26
CA PRO A 108 4.32 -23.30 -0.49
C PRO A 108 3.90 -22.28 -1.55
N MET A 109 4.83 -21.39 -1.90
CA MET A 109 4.62 -20.40 -2.95
C MET A 109 4.82 -21.05 -4.32
N ASP A 110 3.86 -20.82 -5.22
CA ASP A 110 4.08 -21.02 -6.64
C ASP A 110 4.73 -19.76 -7.22
N TRP A 111 5.97 -19.90 -7.71
CA TRP A 111 6.76 -18.81 -8.24
C TRP A 111 6.48 -18.50 -9.72
N THR A 112 5.42 -19.07 -10.31
CA THR A 112 4.88 -18.59 -11.58
C THR A 112 4.27 -17.20 -11.44
N GLY A 113 4.14 -16.47 -12.56
CA GLY A 113 3.50 -15.14 -12.56
C GLY A 113 2.06 -15.17 -12.04
N SER A 114 1.28 -16.20 -12.41
CA SER A 114 -0.07 -16.41 -11.90
C SER A 114 -0.09 -16.75 -10.41
N GLY A 115 0.84 -17.60 -9.94
CA GLY A 115 0.93 -17.98 -8.53
C GLY A 115 1.24 -16.77 -7.63
N VAL A 116 2.23 -15.96 -8.03
CA VAL A 116 2.59 -14.72 -7.35
C VAL A 116 1.43 -13.72 -7.38
N ARG A 117 0.78 -13.53 -8.54
CA ARG A 117 -0.40 -12.66 -8.69
C ARG A 117 -1.52 -13.09 -7.74
N ASP A 118 -1.99 -14.32 -7.87
CA ASP A 118 -3.19 -14.80 -7.16
C ASP A 118 -2.98 -14.79 -5.64
N ARG A 119 -1.74 -14.96 -5.18
CA ARG A 119 -1.43 -15.01 -3.76
C ARG A 119 -1.04 -13.67 -3.15
N LEU A 120 -0.34 -12.79 -3.88
CA LEU A 120 0.27 -11.58 -3.31
C LEU A 120 -0.31 -10.27 -3.85
N LEU A 121 -0.92 -10.25 -5.04
CA LEU A 121 -1.43 -9.00 -5.64
C LEU A 121 -2.47 -8.33 -4.74
N VAL A 122 -3.35 -9.12 -4.10
CA VAL A 122 -4.40 -8.61 -3.21
C VAL A 122 -3.86 -7.68 -2.13
N TYR A 123 -2.67 -7.94 -1.59
CA TYR A 123 -2.08 -7.09 -0.55
C TYR A 123 -1.60 -5.75 -1.11
N SER A 124 -1.00 -5.76 -2.31
CA SER A 124 -0.56 -4.52 -2.97
C SER A 124 -1.74 -3.64 -3.37
N LEU A 125 -2.88 -4.25 -3.72
CA LEU A 125 -4.12 -3.53 -3.99
C LEU A 125 -4.78 -2.99 -2.71
N LEU A 126 -4.65 -3.71 -1.60
CA LEU A 126 -5.24 -3.33 -0.30
C LEU A 126 -4.53 -2.14 0.36
N LEU A 127 -3.20 -2.05 0.17
CA LEU A 127 -2.33 -1.03 0.76
C LEU A 127 -1.47 -0.37 -0.35
N PRO A 128 -2.08 0.48 -1.20
CA PRO A 128 -1.40 1.07 -2.35
C PRO A 128 -0.26 2.04 -1.98
N GLU A 129 -0.18 2.48 -0.72
CA GLU A 129 0.92 3.27 -0.19
C GLU A 129 2.21 2.46 0.04
N CYS A 130 2.11 1.13 0.13
CA CYS A 130 3.26 0.26 0.19
C CYS A 130 3.87 0.07 -1.21
N THR A 131 5.20 0.08 -1.28
CA THR A 131 5.96 -0.08 -2.54
C THR A 131 5.82 -1.49 -3.11
N GLY A 132 5.57 -2.49 -2.26
CA GLY A 132 5.39 -3.87 -2.69
C GLY A 132 5.30 -4.84 -1.52
N VAL A 133 5.48 -6.12 -1.81
CA VAL A 133 5.42 -7.22 -0.84
C VAL A 133 6.80 -7.84 -0.67
N LEU A 134 7.23 -8.04 0.58
CA LEU A 134 8.36 -8.87 0.96
C LEU A 134 7.85 -10.26 1.31
N PHE A 135 8.30 -11.26 0.55
CA PHE A 135 8.12 -12.66 0.91
C PHE A 135 9.35 -13.12 1.68
N VAL A 136 9.17 -13.45 2.96
CA VAL A 136 10.25 -13.79 3.90
C VAL A 136 10.22 -15.28 4.19
N ASP A 137 11.31 -15.96 3.89
CA ASP A 137 11.53 -17.35 4.25
C ASP A 137 12.80 -17.47 5.10
N VAL A 138 12.60 -17.58 6.41
CA VAL A 138 13.71 -17.72 7.37
C VAL A 138 14.41 -19.08 7.20
N LYS A 139 13.70 -20.14 6.80
CA LYS A 139 14.30 -21.47 6.67
C LYS A 139 15.27 -21.52 5.50
N GLU A 140 14.86 -20.93 4.38
CA GLU A 140 15.70 -20.81 3.19
C GLU A 140 16.65 -19.61 3.26
N GLN A 141 16.56 -18.77 4.30
CA GLN A 141 17.32 -17.51 4.45
C GLN A 141 17.18 -16.60 3.22
N VAL A 142 15.95 -16.45 2.72
CA VAL A 142 15.66 -15.62 1.54
C VAL A 142 14.57 -14.60 1.85
N ILE A 143 14.83 -13.35 1.43
CA ILE A 143 13.81 -12.30 1.31
C ILE A 143 13.64 -11.98 -0.17
N ARG A 144 12.44 -12.18 -0.71
CA ARG A 144 12.10 -11.82 -2.09
C ARG A 144 11.26 -10.55 -2.06
N ARG A 145 11.62 -9.59 -2.92
CA ARG A 145 10.89 -8.35 -3.12
C ARG A 145 10.01 -8.48 -4.35
N ILE A 146 8.70 -8.32 -4.18
CA ILE A 146 7.70 -8.41 -5.24
C ILE A 146 7.07 -7.03 -5.42
N ILE A 147 7.21 -6.47 -6.61
CA ILE A 147 6.61 -5.18 -7.00
C ILE A 147 5.69 -5.46 -8.18
N PHE A 148 4.44 -5.06 -8.07
CA PHE A 148 3.45 -5.22 -9.13
C PHE A 148 3.37 -3.94 -9.96
N HIS A 149 3.52 -4.07 -11.27
CA HIS A 149 3.29 -2.99 -12.22
C HIS A 149 2.00 -3.29 -12.99
N ILE A 150 0.93 -2.60 -12.64
CA ILE A 150 -0.36 -2.70 -13.35
C ILE A 150 -0.33 -1.63 -14.44
N SER A 151 -0.53 -2.05 -15.69
CA SER A 151 -0.62 -1.15 -16.85
C SER A 151 -2.09 -0.94 -17.22
N ASP A 152 -2.41 0.26 -17.68
CA ASP A 152 -3.73 0.62 -18.24
C ASP A 152 -3.92 0.08 -19.67
#